data_AF-A0A974AFF7-F1
#
_entry.id   AF-A0A974AFF7-F1
#
_cell.length_a   1.000
_cell.length_b   1.000
_cell.length_c   1.000
_cell.angle_alpha   90.00
_cell.angle_beta   90.00
_cell.angle_gamma   90.00
#
_symmetry.space_group_name_H-M   'P 1'
#
loop_
_entity.id
_entity.type
_entity.pdbx_description
1 polymer ?
#
loop_
_entity_poly.entity_id
_entity_poly.type
_entity_poly.pdbx_seq_one_letter_code
_entity_poly.pdbx_strand_id
1 'polypeptide(L)'
;MVRSPPESRSLARLLARYREPNSARSVFELLITAVPFLAIWVLMWAALDHGYWIGLLLAIPAAGFLVRLFMIQHDCGHGSFFHGRRVNDWVGRTIGVLTLTPYDYWRRNHTLHHASSGNLDHRGFGDIDTLTVSEFLERSRWRQLLYRLYRHPIVMFGLGPTYLFILRHRLPIGMMRSGWKPWLSTMGTNAAIAILAAAMIRLIGFGPFLLVHLPIMVLAASIGVWLFYVQHQFEDTTWSHDGAWSLHEAALHGSSHYYLPAVLRWFTANIGVHHVHHLCSRIPCYRLPDVLRDHPELAAIGRITLPQSLQCVGRALWDETGRRLISFRELEIALLLEGGNNQTPGFTSNFGIDR
;
A
#
# COMPACT_ATOMS: atom_id res chain seq x y z
N MET A 1 5.73 24.63 28.75
CA MET A 1 6.33 24.70 27.40
C MET A 1 5.88 23.49 26.61
N VAL A 2 4.91 23.66 25.72
CA VAL A 2 4.57 22.63 24.73
C VAL A 2 5.74 22.61 23.76
N ARG A 3 6.51 21.51 23.74
CA ARG A 3 7.61 21.35 22.78
C ARG A 3 6.98 21.34 21.38
N SER A 4 7.34 22.30 20.54
CA SER A 4 7.04 22.24 19.12
C SER A 4 7.56 20.90 18.58
N PRO A 5 6.79 20.18 17.75
CA PRO A 5 7.29 18.95 17.15
C PRO A 5 8.62 19.27 16.42
N PRO A 6 9.64 18.41 16.55
CA PRO A 6 10.88 18.59 15.82
C PRO A 6 10.55 18.72 14.33
N GLU A 7 11.06 19.75 13.64
CA GLU A 7 10.93 19.88 12.17
C GLU A 7 11.21 18.50 11.55
N SER A 8 10.35 17.98 10.66
CA SER A 8 10.38 16.56 10.25
C SER A 8 11.76 16.08 9.77
N ARG A 9 12.58 16.99 9.25
CA ARG A 9 13.99 16.77 8.89
C ARG A 9 14.90 16.47 10.08
N SER A 10 14.74 17.18 11.19
CA SER A 10 15.49 16.94 12.44
C SER A 10 15.08 15.60 13.07
N LEU A 11 13.79 15.26 13.01
CA LEU A 11 13.28 13.95 13.42
C LEU A 11 13.91 12.81 12.60
N ALA A 12 14.01 12.95 11.27
CA ALA A 12 14.66 11.93 10.44
C ALA A 12 16.13 11.68 10.81
N ARG A 13 16.85 12.72 11.28
CA ARG A 13 18.22 12.56 11.80
C ARG A 13 18.24 11.83 13.14
N LEU A 14 17.32 12.18 14.04
CA LEU A 14 17.17 11.52 15.34
C LEU A 14 16.89 10.01 15.18
N LEU A 15 15.99 9.67 14.24
CA LEU A 15 15.59 8.28 13.98
C LEU A 15 16.65 7.47 13.22
N ALA A 16 17.73 8.08 12.73
CA ALA A 16 18.79 7.37 12.01
C ALA A 16 19.46 6.28 12.86
N ARG A 17 19.45 6.41 14.20
CA ARG A 17 19.99 5.42 15.14
C ARG A 17 19.29 4.06 15.12
N TYR A 18 18.07 3.98 14.57
CA TYR A 18 17.32 2.72 14.45
C TYR A 18 17.58 1.99 13.13
N ARG A 19 18.42 2.53 12.23
CA ARG A 19 18.66 1.98 10.89
C ARG A 19 19.59 0.78 10.86
N GLU A 20 20.31 0.50 11.94
CA GLU A 20 21.26 -0.61 11.98
C GLU A 20 20.50 -1.94 12.07
N PRO A 21 20.59 -2.83 11.06
CA PRO A 21 19.97 -4.15 11.17
C PRO A 21 20.74 -5.03 12.15
N ASN A 22 20.10 -6.11 12.60
CA ASN A 22 20.74 -7.22 13.26
C ASN A 22 20.54 -8.48 12.40
N SER A 23 21.60 -8.98 11.77
CA SER A 23 21.49 -10.12 10.84
C SER A 23 20.91 -11.38 11.49
N ALA A 24 21.23 -11.67 12.76
CA ALA A 24 20.67 -12.83 13.46
C ALA A 24 19.16 -12.67 13.65
N ARG A 25 18.70 -11.46 14.03
CA ARG A 25 17.27 -11.14 14.10
C ARG A 25 16.61 -11.27 12.72
N SER A 26 17.25 -10.78 11.66
CA SER A 26 16.69 -10.85 10.31
C SER A 26 16.56 -12.28 9.80
N VAL A 27 17.53 -13.15 10.06
CA VAL A 27 17.41 -14.59 9.78
C VAL A 27 16.26 -15.21 10.58
N PHE A 28 16.18 -14.91 11.88
CA PHE A 28 15.08 -15.40 12.72
C PHE A 28 13.72 -14.98 12.16
N GLU A 29 13.55 -13.70 11.82
CA GLU A 29 12.30 -13.16 11.25
C GLU A 29 11.93 -13.82 9.92
N LEU A 30 12.92 -14.10 9.07
CA LEU A 30 12.71 -14.83 7.83
C LEU A 30 12.27 -16.28 8.10
N LEU A 31 12.93 -16.99 9.02
CA LEU A 31 12.64 -18.39 9.30
C LEU A 31 11.28 -18.59 9.98
N ILE A 32 10.94 -17.78 10.98
CA ILE A 32 9.62 -17.86 11.64
C ILE A 32 8.47 -17.45 10.71
N THR A 33 8.78 -16.91 9.52
CA THR A 33 7.79 -16.55 8.52
C THR A 33 7.72 -17.61 7.41
N ALA A 34 8.86 -17.96 6.80
CA ALA A 34 8.93 -18.86 5.66
C ALA A 34 8.62 -20.32 6.04
N VAL A 35 9.09 -20.79 7.20
CA VAL A 35 8.87 -22.19 7.60
C VAL A 35 7.39 -22.46 7.89
N PRO A 36 6.66 -21.65 8.69
CA PRO A 36 5.23 -21.86 8.86
C PRO A 36 4.42 -21.67 7.59
N PHE A 37 4.81 -20.74 6.71
CA PHE A 37 4.17 -20.59 5.40
C PHE A 37 4.19 -21.90 4.61
N LEU A 38 5.37 -22.51 4.47
CA LEU A 38 5.55 -23.76 3.74
C LEU A 38 4.82 -24.91 4.44
N ALA A 39 4.87 -24.98 5.77
CA ALA A 39 4.15 -25.99 6.54
C ALA A 39 2.63 -25.90 6.33
N ILE A 40 2.06 -24.69 6.42
CA ILE A 40 0.61 -24.49 6.19
C ILE A 40 0.25 -24.80 4.74
N TRP A 41 1.09 -24.45 3.77
CA TRP A 41 0.87 -24.78 2.37
C TRP A 41 0.80 -26.31 2.15
N VAL A 42 1.71 -27.07 2.76
CA VAL A 42 1.70 -28.54 2.72
C VAL A 42 0.49 -29.12 3.44
N LEU A 43 0.11 -28.55 4.59
CA LEU A 43 -1.10 -28.95 5.33
C LEU A 43 -2.37 -28.69 4.52
N MET A 44 -2.46 -27.57 3.81
CA MET A 44 -3.58 -27.27 2.91
C MET A 44 -3.70 -28.30 1.79
N TRP A 45 -2.57 -28.71 1.20
CA TRP A 45 -2.54 -29.76 0.19
C TRP A 45 -2.99 -31.11 0.76
N ALA A 46 -2.45 -31.53 1.91
CA ALA A 46 -2.86 -32.77 2.57
C ALA A 46 -4.34 -32.76 3.02
N ALA A 47 -4.88 -31.60 3.37
CA ALA A 47 -6.27 -31.44 3.76
C ALA A 47 -7.26 -31.65 2.60
N LEU A 48 -6.81 -31.62 1.34
CA LEU A 48 -7.70 -31.85 0.18
C LEU A 48 -8.37 -33.23 0.24
N ASP A 49 -7.67 -34.24 0.77
CA ASP A 49 -8.19 -35.61 0.94
C ASP A 49 -9.25 -35.71 2.05
N HIS A 50 -9.34 -34.70 2.92
CA HIS A 50 -10.28 -34.63 4.04
C HIS A 50 -11.38 -33.58 3.83
N GLY A 51 -11.41 -32.94 2.66
CA GLY A 51 -12.40 -31.94 2.27
C GLY A 51 -11.79 -30.54 2.10
N TYR A 52 -12.16 -29.89 0.99
CA TYR A 52 -11.58 -28.62 0.55
C TYR A 52 -11.75 -27.47 1.57
N TRP A 53 -12.85 -27.44 2.32
CA TRP A 53 -13.16 -26.34 3.24
C TRP A 53 -12.17 -26.19 4.40
N ILE A 54 -11.62 -27.30 4.90
CA ILE A 54 -10.60 -27.27 5.96
C ILE A 54 -9.32 -26.62 5.43
N GLY A 55 -8.90 -27.00 4.22
CA GLY A 55 -7.78 -26.37 3.53
C GLY A 55 -8.04 -24.88 3.29
N LEU A 56 -9.26 -24.48 2.92
CA LEU A 56 -9.58 -23.07 2.67
C LEU A 56 -9.47 -22.20 3.94
N LEU A 57 -9.80 -22.71 5.13
CA LEU A 57 -9.60 -21.98 6.40
C LEU A 57 -8.12 -21.69 6.67
N LEU A 58 -7.24 -22.64 6.32
CA LEU A 58 -5.79 -22.48 6.43
C LEU A 58 -5.21 -21.44 5.44
N ALA A 59 -5.97 -21.06 4.40
CA ALA A 59 -5.55 -19.99 3.48
C ALA A 59 -5.41 -18.63 4.19
N ILE A 60 -6.17 -18.39 5.26
CA ILE A 60 -6.12 -17.13 6.04
C ILE A 60 -4.74 -16.93 6.69
N PRO A 61 -4.26 -17.83 7.57
CA PRO A 61 -2.93 -17.69 8.14
C PRO A 61 -1.82 -17.80 7.07
N ALA A 62 -1.97 -18.65 6.04
CA ALA A 62 -1.01 -18.72 4.94
C ALA A 62 -0.88 -17.37 4.20
N ALA A 63 -1.99 -16.69 3.93
CA ALA A 63 -1.99 -15.36 3.33
C ALA A 63 -1.33 -14.33 4.25
N GLY A 64 -1.58 -14.39 5.56
CA GLY A 64 -0.89 -13.56 6.55
C GLY A 64 0.64 -13.74 6.50
N PHE A 65 1.11 -14.99 6.42
CA PHE A 65 2.53 -15.28 6.26
C PHE A 65 3.09 -14.79 4.92
N LEU A 66 2.35 -14.93 3.82
CA LEU A 66 2.76 -14.43 2.52
C LEU A 66 2.86 -12.89 2.49
N VAL A 67 1.92 -12.19 3.16
CA VAL A 67 2.01 -10.74 3.40
C VAL A 67 3.26 -10.40 4.20
N ARG A 68 3.56 -11.14 5.28
CA ARG A 68 4.77 -10.92 6.07
C ARG A 68 6.05 -11.14 5.24
N LEU A 69 6.09 -12.16 4.39
CA LEU A 69 7.18 -12.37 3.42
C LEU A 69 7.34 -11.17 2.49
N PHE A 70 6.23 -10.64 1.96
CA PHE A 70 6.28 -9.42 1.16
C PHE A 70 6.83 -8.23 1.94
N MET A 71 6.50 -8.07 3.23
CA MET A 71 7.09 -7.00 4.07
C MET A 71 8.60 -7.18 4.28
N ILE A 72 9.08 -8.42 4.41
CA ILE A 72 10.52 -8.72 4.46
C ILE A 72 11.19 -8.38 3.13
N GLN A 73 10.57 -8.77 2.00
CA GLN A 73 11.03 -8.39 0.66
C GLN A 73 11.08 -6.87 0.49
N HIS A 74 10.09 -6.15 1.03
CA HIS A 74 10.01 -4.71 1.00
C HIS A 74 11.18 -4.05 1.74
N ASP A 75 11.48 -4.50 2.95
CA ASP A 75 12.64 -4.03 3.72
C ASP A 75 13.97 -4.37 3.04
N CYS A 76 14.05 -5.53 2.41
CA CYS A 76 15.18 -5.87 1.54
C CYS A 76 15.33 -4.86 0.40
N GLY A 77 14.20 -4.42 -0.19
CA GLY A 77 14.13 -3.36 -1.19
C GLY A 77 14.77 -2.05 -0.73
N HIS A 78 14.57 -1.68 0.53
CA HIS A 78 15.24 -0.52 1.16
C HIS A 78 16.67 -0.79 1.59
N GLY A 79 17.11 -2.06 1.56
CA GLY A 79 18.39 -2.51 2.09
C GLY A 79 18.47 -2.38 3.61
N SER A 80 17.33 -2.43 4.29
CA SER A 80 17.22 -2.29 5.75
C SER A 80 17.22 -3.61 6.48
N PHE A 81 16.87 -4.72 5.82
CA PHE A 81 16.67 -5.99 6.53
C PHE A 81 17.99 -6.64 6.96
N PHE A 82 18.99 -6.73 6.09
CA PHE A 82 20.34 -7.25 6.43
C PHE A 82 21.41 -6.16 6.30
N HIS A 83 22.58 -6.33 6.95
CA HIS A 83 23.73 -5.41 6.75
C HIS A 83 24.21 -5.39 5.28
N GLY A 84 24.20 -6.54 4.60
CA GLY A 84 24.70 -6.66 3.23
C GLY A 84 23.63 -6.37 2.17
N ARG A 85 23.83 -5.33 1.34
CA ARG A 85 22.95 -5.01 0.20
C ARG A 85 22.73 -6.21 -0.74
N ARG A 86 23.78 -7.00 -1.01
CA ARG A 86 23.71 -8.21 -1.84
C ARG A 86 22.78 -9.28 -1.25
N VAL A 87 22.82 -9.47 0.07
CA VAL A 87 21.96 -10.43 0.78
C VAL A 87 20.51 -9.98 0.70
N ASN A 88 20.23 -8.70 0.99
CA ASN A 88 18.91 -8.11 0.81
C ASN A 88 18.39 -8.34 -0.63
N ASP A 89 19.20 -8.03 -1.63
CA ASP A 89 18.76 -8.15 -3.03
C ASP A 89 18.46 -9.60 -3.43
N TRP A 90 19.23 -10.58 -2.97
CA TRP A 90 18.94 -11.99 -3.28
C TRP A 90 17.74 -12.53 -2.49
N VAL A 91 17.64 -12.24 -1.20
CA VAL A 91 16.48 -12.63 -0.39
C VAL A 91 15.20 -12.01 -0.97
N GLY A 92 15.25 -10.72 -1.33
CA GLY A 92 14.13 -10.03 -1.97
C GLY A 92 13.73 -10.63 -3.32
N ARG A 93 14.69 -11.02 -4.17
CA ARG A 93 14.39 -11.72 -5.44
C ARG A 93 13.76 -13.08 -5.22
N THR A 94 14.26 -13.87 -4.27
CA THR A 94 13.71 -15.20 -3.96
C THR A 94 12.28 -15.09 -3.44
N ILE A 95 12.02 -14.19 -2.49
CA ILE A 95 10.67 -13.94 -2.00
C ILE A 95 9.78 -13.37 -3.12
N GLY A 96 10.34 -12.57 -4.03
CA GLY A 96 9.64 -12.03 -5.21
C GLY A 96 9.04 -13.10 -6.11
N VAL A 97 9.65 -14.29 -6.19
CA VAL A 97 9.06 -15.44 -6.90
C VAL A 97 7.80 -15.92 -6.18
N LEU A 98 7.85 -16.07 -4.85
CA LEU A 98 6.72 -16.55 -4.03
C LEU A 98 5.57 -15.54 -3.98
N THR A 99 5.87 -14.25 -3.96
CA THR A 99 4.89 -13.15 -3.88
C THR A 99 4.42 -12.69 -5.26
N LEU A 100 4.87 -13.33 -6.34
CA LEU A 100 4.64 -12.91 -7.72
C LEU A 100 5.01 -11.43 -7.96
N THR A 101 6.09 -10.95 -7.37
CA THR A 101 6.53 -9.56 -7.46
C THR A 101 7.96 -9.48 -8.00
N PRO A 102 8.17 -8.91 -9.22
CA PRO A 102 9.51 -8.77 -9.77
C PRO A 102 10.33 -7.74 -8.99
N TYR A 103 11.25 -8.22 -8.16
CA TYR A 103 11.87 -7.46 -7.08
C TYR A 103 12.55 -6.15 -7.52
N ASP A 104 13.45 -6.15 -8.51
CA ASP A 104 14.16 -4.91 -8.88
C ASP A 104 13.26 -3.90 -9.60
N TYR A 105 12.31 -4.38 -10.42
CA TYR A 105 11.26 -3.53 -11.02
C TYR A 105 10.40 -2.89 -9.93
N TRP A 106 9.91 -3.70 -8.99
CA TRP A 106 9.09 -3.25 -7.88
C TRP A 106 9.86 -2.29 -6.97
N ARG A 107 11.10 -2.61 -6.60
CA ARG A 107 11.98 -1.78 -5.77
C ARG A 107 12.17 -0.38 -6.36
N ARG A 108 12.34 -0.29 -7.69
CA ARG A 108 12.48 1.00 -8.38
C ARG A 108 11.19 1.82 -8.32
N ASN A 109 10.04 1.22 -8.64
CA ASN A 109 8.74 1.89 -8.49
C ASN A 109 8.52 2.35 -7.03
N HIS A 110 8.83 1.49 -6.07
CA HIS A 110 8.66 1.79 -4.66
C HIS A 110 9.63 2.88 -4.17
N THR A 111 10.84 2.97 -4.72
CA THR A 111 11.75 4.10 -4.43
C THR A 111 11.17 5.42 -4.95
N LEU A 112 10.54 5.39 -6.14
CA LEU A 112 9.86 6.57 -6.70
C LEU A 112 8.64 6.95 -5.85
N HIS A 113 7.84 5.97 -5.41
CA HIS A 113 6.75 6.17 -4.45
C HIS A 113 7.20 6.96 -3.21
N HIS A 114 8.26 6.50 -2.55
CA HIS A 114 8.82 7.21 -1.39
C HIS A 114 9.31 8.63 -1.71
N ALA A 115 9.74 8.87 -2.95
CA ALA A 115 10.26 10.16 -3.40
C ALA A 115 9.17 11.14 -3.86
N SER A 116 7.95 10.67 -4.16
CA SER A 116 6.88 11.50 -4.72
C SER A 116 5.51 11.35 -4.03
N SER A 117 5.39 10.53 -2.99
CA SER A 117 4.13 10.35 -2.26
C SER A 117 3.57 11.69 -1.74
N GLY A 118 2.28 11.91 -1.96
CA GLY A 118 1.60 13.17 -1.61
C GLY A 118 1.96 14.35 -2.52
N ASN A 119 2.70 14.15 -3.61
CA ASN A 119 2.96 15.18 -4.61
C ASN A 119 1.96 15.03 -5.78
N LEU A 120 1.10 16.03 -5.99
CA LEU A 120 0.08 16.01 -7.04
C LEU A 120 0.70 15.99 -8.45
N ASP A 121 1.88 16.60 -8.64
CA ASP A 121 2.52 16.75 -9.95
C ASP A 121 3.36 15.52 -10.35
N HIS A 122 3.74 14.70 -9.37
CA HIS A 122 4.61 13.52 -9.57
C HIS A 122 3.98 12.19 -9.09
N ARG A 123 2.65 12.10 -9.19
CA ARG A 123 1.86 10.91 -8.82
C ARG A 123 1.95 9.78 -9.84
N GLY A 124 1.61 8.55 -9.40
CA GLY A 124 1.40 7.40 -10.29
C GLY A 124 2.50 6.34 -10.23
N PHE A 125 3.45 6.49 -9.29
CA PHE A 125 4.50 5.51 -9.05
C PHE A 125 4.12 4.63 -7.86
N GLY A 126 3.32 3.59 -8.11
CA GLY A 126 2.85 2.70 -7.05
C GLY A 126 1.64 3.22 -6.29
N ASP A 127 1.32 4.50 -6.40
CA ASP A 127 0.12 5.12 -5.82
C ASP A 127 -1.19 4.50 -6.35
N ILE A 128 -2.23 4.63 -5.54
CA ILE A 128 -3.61 4.50 -5.99
C ILE A 128 -3.96 5.79 -6.74
N ASP A 129 -4.52 5.65 -7.95
CA ASP A 129 -4.92 6.81 -8.74
C ASP A 129 -5.96 7.62 -7.95
N THR A 130 -5.62 8.89 -7.70
CA THR A 130 -6.37 9.81 -6.86
C THR A 130 -6.48 11.12 -7.62
N LEU A 131 -7.69 11.41 -8.09
CA LEU A 131 -7.98 12.65 -8.81
C LEU A 131 -8.34 13.76 -7.84
N THR A 132 -8.00 14.99 -8.20
CA THR A 132 -8.60 16.16 -7.56
C THR A 132 -10.07 16.29 -7.97
N VAL A 133 -10.84 17.07 -7.22
CA VAL A 133 -12.24 17.38 -7.56
C VAL A 133 -12.31 18.05 -8.94
N SER A 134 -11.43 19.02 -9.22
CA SER A 134 -11.33 19.72 -10.50
C SER A 134 -11.08 18.73 -11.65
N GLU A 135 -10.06 17.88 -11.54
CA GLU A 135 -9.72 16.85 -12.53
C GLU A 135 -10.84 15.84 -12.77
N PHE A 136 -11.62 15.52 -11.74
CA PHE A 136 -12.76 14.62 -11.88
C PHE A 136 -13.91 15.29 -12.64
N LEU A 137 -14.21 16.56 -12.34
CA LEU A 137 -15.31 17.30 -12.99
C LEU A 137 -15.00 17.65 -14.45
N GLU A 138 -13.74 17.90 -14.79
CA GLU A 138 -13.28 18.15 -16.17
C GLU A 138 -13.36 16.91 -17.07
N ARG A 139 -13.45 15.70 -16.49
CA ARG A 139 -13.57 14.46 -17.25
C ARG A 139 -14.98 14.28 -17.81
N SER A 140 -15.08 13.66 -18.98
CA SER A 140 -16.37 13.23 -19.54
C SER A 140 -17.10 12.27 -18.59
N ARG A 141 -18.44 12.23 -18.68
CA ARG A 141 -19.29 11.38 -17.84
C ARG A 141 -18.86 9.90 -17.85
N TRP A 142 -18.39 9.42 -19.01
CA TRP A 142 -17.89 8.05 -19.12
C TRP A 142 -16.57 7.83 -18.36
N ARG A 143 -15.63 8.78 -18.44
CA ARG A 143 -14.38 8.72 -17.67
C ARG A 143 -14.61 8.86 -16.16
N GLN A 144 -15.60 9.65 -15.75
CA GLN A 144 -16.04 9.72 -14.36
C GLN A 144 -16.61 8.38 -13.87
N LEU A 145 -17.44 7.71 -14.67
CA LEU A 145 -17.98 6.39 -14.35
C LEU A 145 -16.87 5.32 -14.25
N LEU A 146 -15.90 5.31 -15.17
CA LEU A 146 -14.75 4.42 -15.09
C LEU A 146 -13.92 4.65 -13.83
N TYR A 147 -13.74 5.91 -13.40
CA TYR A 147 -13.06 6.23 -12.15
C TYR A 147 -13.85 5.76 -10.93
N ARG A 148 -15.18 5.94 -10.90
CA ARG A 148 -16.05 5.39 -9.84
C ARG A 148 -15.97 3.86 -9.77
N LEU A 149 -15.94 3.18 -10.91
CA LEU A 149 -15.75 1.73 -10.97
C LEU A 149 -14.37 1.32 -10.44
N TYR A 150 -13.31 2.01 -10.85
CA TYR A 150 -11.95 1.81 -10.32
C TYR A 150 -11.90 1.94 -8.79
N ARG A 151 -12.55 2.98 -8.23
CA ARG A 151 -12.64 3.24 -6.77
C ARG A 151 -13.66 2.37 -6.04
N HIS A 152 -14.40 1.50 -6.73
CA HIS A 152 -15.39 0.62 -6.08
C HIS A 152 -14.67 -0.45 -5.23
N PRO A 153 -15.13 -0.77 -4.00
CA PRO A 153 -14.40 -1.67 -3.09
C PRO A 153 -14.11 -3.06 -3.66
N ILE A 154 -15.07 -3.66 -4.38
CA ILE A 154 -14.89 -4.97 -5.04
C ILE A 154 -13.78 -4.92 -6.10
N VAL A 155 -13.68 -3.80 -6.82
CA VAL A 155 -12.63 -3.62 -7.84
C VAL A 155 -11.30 -3.36 -7.15
N MET A 156 -11.25 -2.45 -6.18
CA MET A 156 -10.02 -2.09 -5.48
C MET A 156 -9.39 -3.24 -4.68
N PHE A 157 -10.21 -4.04 -3.99
CA PHE A 157 -9.72 -5.03 -3.03
C PHE A 157 -9.97 -6.48 -3.46
N GLY A 158 -10.74 -6.72 -4.54
CA GLY A 158 -10.95 -8.06 -5.12
C GLY A 158 -10.25 -8.24 -6.46
N LEU A 159 -10.70 -7.50 -7.47
CA LEU A 159 -10.22 -7.67 -8.86
C LEU A 159 -8.83 -7.05 -9.09
N GLY A 160 -8.61 -5.84 -8.58
CA GLY A 160 -7.39 -5.05 -8.74
C GLY A 160 -6.13 -5.76 -8.23
N PRO A 161 -6.11 -6.31 -7.01
CA PRO A 161 -4.95 -7.02 -6.49
C PRO A 161 -4.64 -8.28 -7.31
N THR A 162 -5.68 -9.05 -7.65
CA THR A 162 -5.54 -10.25 -8.51
C THR A 162 -4.93 -9.87 -9.87
N TYR A 163 -5.46 -8.84 -10.53
CA TYR A 163 -4.91 -8.30 -11.76
C TYR A 163 -3.46 -7.84 -11.60
N LEU A 164 -3.15 -7.13 -10.53
CA LEU A 164 -1.82 -6.57 -10.28
C LEU A 164 -0.75 -7.66 -10.19
N PHE A 165 -0.94 -8.64 -9.30
CA PHE A 165 0.07 -9.67 -9.00
C PHE A 165 0.14 -10.79 -10.04
N ILE A 166 -1.02 -11.25 -10.53
CA ILE A 166 -1.07 -12.36 -11.49
C ILE A 166 -0.76 -11.88 -12.91
N LEU A 167 -1.22 -10.69 -13.32
CA LEU A 167 -1.15 -10.24 -14.70
C LEU A 167 -0.22 -9.05 -14.92
N ARG A 168 -0.47 -7.90 -14.27
CA ARG A 168 0.28 -6.65 -14.55
C ARG A 168 1.76 -6.79 -14.25
N HIS A 169 2.12 -7.45 -13.14
CA HIS A 169 3.51 -7.71 -12.76
C HIS A 169 4.25 -8.69 -13.68
N ARG A 170 3.61 -9.25 -14.71
CA ARG A 170 4.29 -10.05 -15.73
C ARG A 170 5.01 -9.18 -16.76
N LEU A 171 4.76 -7.87 -16.82
CA LEU A 171 5.44 -6.92 -17.70
C LEU A 171 5.93 -5.70 -16.90
N PRO A 172 7.05 -5.06 -17.28
CA PRO A 172 7.55 -3.87 -16.60
C PRO A 172 6.77 -2.60 -17.01
N ILE A 173 5.44 -2.61 -16.87
CA ILE A 173 4.55 -1.51 -17.28
C ILE A 173 5.01 -0.19 -16.64
N GLY A 174 5.03 0.89 -17.42
CA GLY A 174 5.57 2.20 -17.00
C GLY A 174 7.10 2.32 -17.10
N MET A 175 7.84 1.20 -17.20
CA MET A 175 9.30 1.19 -17.34
C MET A 175 9.80 0.36 -18.53
N MET A 176 8.91 0.02 -19.47
CA MET A 176 9.25 -0.80 -20.65
C MET A 176 10.30 -0.15 -21.55
N ARG A 177 10.41 1.18 -21.51
CA ARG A 177 11.38 1.98 -22.27
C ARG A 177 12.60 2.43 -21.44
N SER A 178 12.69 2.01 -20.18
CA SER A 178 13.74 2.45 -19.24
C SER A 178 15.00 1.56 -19.27
N GLY A 179 15.33 1.01 -20.44
CA GLY A 179 16.44 0.07 -20.66
C GLY A 179 16.10 -1.38 -20.32
N TRP A 180 17.13 -2.25 -20.32
CA TRP A 180 16.97 -3.70 -20.21
C TRP A 180 16.76 -4.22 -18.78
N LYS A 181 17.17 -3.47 -17.75
CA LYS A 181 17.11 -3.92 -16.34
C LYS A 181 15.69 -4.24 -15.85
N PRO A 182 14.65 -3.41 -16.09
CA PRO A 182 13.26 -3.75 -15.73
C PRO A 182 12.77 -5.03 -16.43
N TRP A 183 13.17 -5.24 -17.68
CA TRP A 183 12.87 -6.46 -18.43
C TRP A 183 13.56 -7.67 -17.83
N LEU A 184 14.85 -7.61 -17.53
CA LEU A 184 15.56 -8.73 -16.89
C LEU A 184 14.90 -9.09 -15.55
N SER A 185 14.59 -8.09 -14.71
CA SER A 185 13.93 -8.34 -13.42
C SER A 185 12.58 -9.03 -13.59
N THR A 186 11.76 -8.53 -14.52
CA THR A 186 10.40 -9.05 -14.72
C THR A 186 10.41 -10.42 -15.36
N MET A 187 11.15 -10.59 -16.47
CA MET A 187 11.22 -11.86 -17.20
C MET A 187 11.96 -12.94 -16.39
N GLY A 188 13.03 -12.58 -15.67
CA GLY A 188 13.72 -13.52 -14.77
C GLY A 188 12.79 -14.02 -13.67
N THR A 189 11.96 -13.13 -13.10
CA THR A 189 10.94 -13.52 -12.12
C THR A 189 9.86 -14.39 -12.77
N ASN A 190 9.37 -14.06 -13.97
CA ASN A 190 8.41 -14.89 -14.72
C ASN A 190 8.94 -16.31 -14.93
N ALA A 191 10.19 -16.44 -15.38
CA ALA A 191 10.83 -17.72 -15.61
C ALA A 191 10.95 -18.53 -14.30
N ALA A 192 11.37 -17.90 -13.21
CA ALA A 192 11.46 -18.56 -11.90
C ALA A 192 10.09 -19.01 -11.37
N ILE A 193 9.04 -18.18 -11.54
CA ILE A 193 7.66 -18.54 -11.19
C ILE A 193 7.20 -19.73 -12.03
N ALA A 194 7.43 -19.71 -13.34
CA ALA A 194 7.03 -20.79 -14.24
C ALA A 194 7.72 -22.11 -13.90
N ILE A 195 9.03 -22.08 -13.60
CA ILE A 195 9.80 -23.25 -13.17
C ILE A 195 9.26 -23.80 -11.85
N LEU A 196 9.03 -22.94 -10.86
CA LEU A 196 8.50 -23.35 -9.56
C LEU A 196 7.09 -23.93 -9.69
N ALA A 197 6.20 -23.24 -10.41
CA ALA A 197 4.83 -23.70 -10.64
C ALA A 197 4.81 -25.04 -11.40
N ALA A 198 5.61 -25.19 -12.47
CA ALA A 198 5.71 -26.44 -13.21
C ALA A 198 6.22 -27.59 -12.35
N ALA A 199 7.23 -27.35 -11.50
CA ALA A 199 7.73 -28.33 -10.54
C ALA A 199 6.62 -28.75 -9.56
N MET A 200 5.90 -27.80 -8.96
CA MET A 200 4.81 -28.10 -8.03
C MET A 200 3.64 -28.82 -8.71
N ILE A 201 3.23 -28.38 -9.90
CA ILE A 201 2.16 -29.03 -10.69
C ILE A 201 2.55 -30.47 -11.02
N ARG A 202 3.82 -30.74 -11.31
CA ARG A 202 4.31 -32.10 -11.56
C ARG A 202 4.33 -32.97 -10.31
N LEU A 203 4.55 -32.37 -9.13
CA LEU A 203 4.59 -33.09 -7.86
C LEU A 203 3.18 -33.41 -7.31
N ILE A 204 2.27 -32.45 -7.35
CA ILE A 204 0.97 -32.55 -6.67
C ILE A 204 -0.25 -32.47 -7.58
N GLY A 205 -0.05 -32.25 -8.88
CA GLY A 205 -1.12 -32.07 -9.86
C GLY A 205 -1.56 -30.62 -10.03
N PHE A 206 -2.12 -30.32 -11.20
CA PHE A 206 -2.56 -28.98 -11.58
C PHE A 206 -3.72 -28.46 -10.72
N GLY A 207 -4.77 -29.28 -10.53
CA GLY A 207 -5.93 -28.93 -9.71
C GLY A 207 -5.56 -28.62 -8.26
N PRO A 208 -4.89 -29.55 -7.54
CA PRO A 208 -4.44 -29.33 -6.17
C PRO A 208 -3.55 -28.10 -6.02
N PHE A 209 -2.61 -27.87 -6.95
CA PHE A 209 -1.77 -26.67 -6.92
C PHE A 209 -2.58 -25.37 -6.97
N LEU A 210 -3.58 -25.29 -7.87
CA LEU A 210 -4.43 -24.12 -7.96
C LEU A 210 -5.34 -23.95 -6.73
N LEU A 211 -5.95 -25.04 -6.26
CA LEU A 211 -6.84 -25.02 -5.09
C LEU A 211 -6.12 -24.59 -3.80
N VAL A 212 -4.82 -24.83 -3.69
CA VAL A 212 -4.01 -24.37 -2.54
C VAL A 212 -3.43 -22.99 -2.77
N HIS A 213 -2.72 -22.77 -3.88
CA HIS A 213 -1.93 -21.56 -4.06
C HIS A 213 -2.77 -20.32 -4.41
N LEU A 214 -3.84 -20.47 -5.22
CA LEU A 214 -4.62 -19.34 -5.70
C LEU A 214 -5.38 -18.60 -4.57
N PRO A 215 -6.08 -19.28 -3.62
CA PRO A 215 -6.73 -18.58 -2.52
C PRO A 215 -5.76 -17.82 -1.63
N ILE A 216 -4.59 -18.40 -1.33
CA ILE A 216 -3.53 -17.74 -0.56
C ILE A 216 -3.08 -16.46 -1.26
N MET A 217 -2.81 -16.55 -2.57
CA MET A 217 -2.33 -15.42 -3.36
C MET A 217 -3.35 -14.29 -3.44
N VAL A 218 -4.62 -14.62 -3.73
CA VAL A 218 -5.69 -13.62 -3.82
C VAL A 218 -5.89 -12.92 -2.47
N LEU A 219 -5.98 -13.67 -1.37
CA LEU A 219 -6.13 -13.09 -0.03
C LEU A 219 -4.93 -12.22 0.35
N ALA A 220 -3.71 -12.68 0.12
CA ALA A 220 -2.50 -11.92 0.44
C ALA A 220 -2.40 -10.64 -0.40
N ALA A 221 -2.72 -10.72 -1.70
CA ALA A 221 -2.75 -9.57 -2.59
C ALA A 221 -3.78 -8.54 -2.13
N SER A 222 -4.99 -8.98 -1.77
CA SER A 222 -6.05 -8.11 -1.23
C SER A 222 -5.63 -7.41 0.06
N ILE A 223 -5.02 -8.14 1.00
CA ILE A 223 -4.48 -7.55 2.25
C ILE A 223 -3.35 -6.56 1.94
N GLY A 224 -2.45 -6.89 1.01
CA GLY A 224 -1.34 -6.01 0.62
C GLY A 224 -1.83 -4.68 0.04
N VAL A 225 -2.79 -4.72 -0.89
CA VAL A 225 -3.41 -3.51 -1.47
C VAL A 225 -4.23 -2.75 -0.42
N TRP A 226 -4.92 -3.45 0.49
CA TRP A 226 -5.60 -2.80 1.61
C TRP A 226 -4.65 -2.00 2.50
N LEU A 227 -3.52 -2.60 2.90
CA LEU A 227 -2.51 -1.92 3.72
C LEU A 227 -2.00 -0.66 3.02
N PHE A 228 -1.59 -0.79 1.75
CA PHE A 228 -1.12 0.35 0.97
C PHE A 228 -2.18 1.44 0.82
N TYR A 229 -3.45 1.05 0.65
CA TYR A 229 -4.58 1.98 0.60
C TYR A 229 -4.71 2.79 1.88
N VAL A 230 -4.94 2.13 3.03
CA VAL A 230 -5.21 2.83 4.30
C VAL A 230 -4.00 3.59 4.83
N GLN A 231 -2.81 3.25 4.33
CA GLN A 231 -1.56 3.94 4.61
C GLN A 231 -1.45 5.31 3.93
N HIS A 232 -2.15 5.54 2.81
CA HIS A 232 -2.05 6.77 2.01
C HIS A 232 -3.39 7.44 1.68
N GLN A 233 -4.51 6.77 1.95
CA GLN A 233 -5.87 7.22 1.66
C GLN A 233 -6.66 7.32 2.96
N PHE A 234 -6.49 8.43 3.66
CA PHE A 234 -7.18 8.74 4.91
C PHE A 234 -7.47 10.24 5.01
N GLU A 235 -8.35 10.64 5.91
CA GLU A 235 -8.89 12.00 5.94
C GLU A 235 -7.82 13.08 6.14
N ASP A 236 -6.91 12.86 7.09
CA ASP A 236 -5.85 13.80 7.46
C ASP A 236 -4.57 13.67 6.59
N THR A 237 -4.64 12.97 5.46
CA THR A 237 -3.49 12.84 4.55
C THR A 237 -3.18 14.17 3.87
N THR A 238 -1.95 14.34 3.41
CA THR A 238 -1.50 15.58 2.77
C THR A 238 -1.14 15.33 1.31
N TRP A 239 -1.79 16.08 0.42
CA TRP A 239 -1.37 16.23 -0.97
C TRP A 239 -1.04 17.69 -1.26
N SER A 240 -0.01 17.93 -2.08
CA SER A 240 0.44 19.28 -2.43
C SER A 240 1.14 19.30 -3.79
N HIS A 241 1.10 20.44 -4.46
CA HIS A 241 1.92 20.71 -5.65
C HIS A 241 3.38 21.00 -5.29
N ASP A 242 4.27 20.92 -6.27
CA ASP A 242 5.73 21.05 -6.11
C ASP A 242 6.17 22.25 -5.25
N GLY A 243 5.53 23.42 -5.41
CA GLY A 243 5.91 24.64 -4.67
C GLY A 243 5.67 24.58 -3.15
N ALA A 244 4.74 23.73 -2.70
CA ALA A 244 4.40 23.58 -1.28
C ALA A 244 4.79 22.19 -0.71
N TRP A 245 5.23 21.27 -1.56
CA TRP A 245 5.55 19.91 -1.17
C TRP A 245 6.92 19.81 -0.51
N SER A 246 6.99 19.05 0.59
CA SER A 246 8.22 18.71 1.29
C SER A 246 8.24 17.22 1.56
N LEU A 247 9.32 16.55 1.14
CA LEU A 247 9.50 15.10 1.32
C LEU A 247 9.26 14.65 2.76
N HIS A 248 9.83 15.35 3.75
CA HIS A 248 9.77 14.91 5.15
C HIS A 248 8.39 15.17 5.76
N GLU A 249 7.74 16.27 5.37
CA GLU A 249 6.38 16.58 5.84
C GLU A 249 5.37 15.62 5.22
N ALA A 250 5.44 15.39 3.91
CA ALA A 250 4.59 14.43 3.21
C ALA A 250 4.82 12.98 3.70
N ALA A 251 6.06 12.62 4.03
CA ALA A 251 6.36 11.32 4.62
C ALA A 251 5.69 11.12 5.99
N LEU A 252 5.70 12.15 6.85
CA LEU A 252 5.19 12.05 8.22
C LEU A 252 3.67 12.26 8.31
N HIS A 253 3.12 13.18 7.53
CA HIS A 253 1.71 13.59 7.58
C HIS A 253 0.88 13.07 6.40
N GLY A 254 1.49 12.71 5.28
CA GLY A 254 0.82 12.07 4.13
C GLY A 254 0.77 10.54 4.21
N SER A 255 1.24 9.96 5.31
CA SER A 255 1.22 8.52 5.58
C SER A 255 0.64 8.26 6.97
N SER A 256 -0.13 7.18 7.14
CA SER A 256 -0.80 6.89 8.41
C SER A 256 0.01 6.00 9.35
N HIS A 257 -0.31 6.06 10.65
CA HIS A 257 -0.01 5.03 11.61
C HIS A 257 -1.21 4.09 11.74
N TYR A 258 -1.18 2.96 11.01
CA TYR A 258 -2.23 1.97 11.07
C TYR A 258 -2.10 1.09 12.32
N TYR A 259 -2.87 1.45 13.35
CA TYR A 259 -2.86 0.83 14.67
C TYR A 259 -3.62 -0.50 14.67
N LEU A 260 -2.86 -1.57 14.46
CA LEU A 260 -3.35 -2.95 14.39
C LEU A 260 -3.22 -3.69 15.74
N PRO A 261 -4.16 -4.61 16.06
CA PRO A 261 -4.00 -5.59 17.13
C PRO A 261 -2.72 -6.41 16.96
N ALA A 262 -2.18 -6.96 18.06
CA ALA A 262 -0.86 -7.59 18.09
C ALA A 262 -0.65 -8.67 17.02
N VAL A 263 -1.65 -9.54 16.78
CA VAL A 263 -1.57 -10.61 15.77
C VAL A 263 -1.46 -10.04 14.35
N LEU A 264 -2.32 -9.08 13.99
CA LEU A 264 -2.28 -8.46 12.68
C LEU A 264 -1.01 -7.62 12.50
N ARG A 265 -0.59 -6.89 13.53
CA ARG A 265 0.68 -6.16 13.53
C ARG A 265 1.87 -7.08 13.29
N TRP A 266 1.83 -8.30 13.83
CA TRP A 266 2.85 -9.30 13.55
C TRP A 266 2.76 -9.78 12.11
N PHE A 267 1.61 -10.18 11.57
CA PHE A 267 1.54 -10.58 10.15
C PHE A 267 1.93 -9.47 9.16
N THR A 268 1.75 -8.20 9.53
CA THR A 268 2.16 -7.06 8.69
C THR A 268 3.57 -6.54 8.98
N ALA A 269 4.35 -7.28 9.78
CA ALA A 269 5.72 -6.89 10.16
C ALA A 269 5.84 -5.48 10.73
N ASN A 270 4.87 -5.01 11.51
CA ASN A 270 4.84 -3.65 12.04
C ASN A 270 4.82 -2.53 10.98
N ILE A 271 4.60 -2.82 9.69
CA ILE A 271 4.54 -1.80 8.63
C ILE A 271 3.42 -0.78 8.85
N GLY A 272 2.47 -1.08 9.75
CA GLY A 272 1.47 -0.12 10.21
C GLY A 272 2.07 1.17 10.76
N VAL A 273 3.31 1.18 11.27
CA VAL A 273 4.05 2.42 11.62
C VAL A 273 4.61 3.09 10.35
N HIS A 274 3.72 3.36 9.40
CA HIS A 274 4.08 3.64 8.01
C HIS A 274 4.61 5.04 7.79
N HIS A 275 4.12 6.02 8.55
CA HIS A 275 4.64 7.39 8.59
C HIS A 275 6.13 7.44 8.99
N VAL A 276 6.52 6.68 10.03
CA VAL A 276 7.93 6.53 10.41
C VAL A 276 8.71 5.80 9.32
N HIS A 277 8.10 4.78 8.72
CA HIS A 277 8.72 4.05 7.61
C HIS A 277 8.97 4.97 6.40
N HIS A 278 8.03 5.81 6.01
CA HIS A 278 8.22 6.80 4.94
C HIS A 278 9.30 7.83 5.30
N LEU A 279 9.33 8.29 6.55
CA LEU A 279 10.34 9.24 7.00
C LEU A 279 11.75 8.63 7.02
N CYS A 280 11.86 7.35 7.38
CA CYS A 280 13.12 6.62 7.52
C CYS A 280 13.01 5.16 7.06
N SER A 281 12.87 4.94 5.75
CA SER A 281 12.61 3.60 5.18
C SER A 281 13.73 2.58 5.40
N ARG A 282 14.91 3.05 5.83
CA ARG A 282 16.05 2.22 6.21
C ARG A 282 15.96 1.62 7.62
N ILE A 283 14.92 1.90 8.40
CA ILE A 283 14.69 1.25 9.69
C ILE A 283 14.09 -0.14 9.40
N PRO A 284 14.70 -1.23 9.89
CA PRO A 284 14.13 -2.56 9.75
C PRO A 284 12.78 -2.64 10.49
N CYS A 285 11.83 -3.38 9.94
CA CYS A 285 10.46 -3.50 10.41
C CYS A 285 10.35 -3.98 11.86
N TYR A 286 11.28 -4.82 12.33
CA TYR A 286 11.35 -5.29 13.71
C TYR A 286 11.85 -4.23 14.71
N ARG A 287 12.38 -3.10 14.24
CA ARG A 287 12.82 -1.95 15.07
C ARG A 287 11.81 -0.79 15.06
N LEU A 288 10.80 -0.81 14.20
CA LEU A 288 9.74 0.22 14.21
C LEU A 288 9.03 0.35 15.56
N PRO A 289 8.74 -0.74 16.31
CA PRO A 289 8.18 -0.62 17.65
C PRO A 289 9.10 0.08 18.65
N ASP A 290 10.42 -0.05 18.51
CA ASP A 290 11.39 0.65 19.36
C ASP A 290 11.28 2.17 19.19
N VAL A 291 11.05 2.62 17.95
CA VAL A 291 10.83 4.05 17.66
C VAL A 291 9.62 4.57 18.43
N LEU A 292 8.48 3.88 18.37
CA LEU A 292 7.27 4.32 19.08
C LEU A 292 7.39 4.23 20.60
N ARG A 293 8.16 3.27 21.12
CA ARG A 293 8.44 3.17 22.56
C ARG A 293 9.25 4.36 23.04
N ASP A 294 10.29 4.72 22.30
CA ASP A 294 11.25 5.76 22.69
C ASP A 294 10.73 7.18 22.33
N HIS A 295 9.79 7.27 21.38
CA HIS A 295 9.14 8.48 20.87
C HIS A 295 7.61 8.32 20.81
N PRO A 296 6.91 8.23 21.97
CA PRO A 296 5.48 7.96 22.02
C PRO A 296 4.62 9.03 21.35
N GLU A 297 5.12 10.26 21.21
CA GLU A 297 4.48 11.34 20.47
C GLU A 297 4.19 10.98 19.00
N LEU A 298 5.03 10.12 18.40
CA LEU A 298 4.85 9.68 17.01
C LEU A 298 3.67 8.72 16.86
N ALA A 299 3.23 8.06 17.93
CA ALA A 299 2.13 7.11 17.86
C ALA A 299 0.78 7.78 17.57
N ALA A 300 0.65 9.09 17.86
CA ALA A 300 -0.56 9.87 17.63
C ALA A 300 -0.68 10.42 16.19
N ILE A 301 0.44 10.58 15.48
CA ILE A 301 0.46 11.18 14.14
C ILE A 301 -0.19 10.23 13.13
N GLY A 302 -1.20 10.74 12.40
CA GLY A 302 -1.89 10.00 11.35
C GLY A 302 -2.50 8.68 11.83
N ARG A 303 -2.85 8.57 13.12
CA ARG A 303 -3.29 7.30 13.71
C ARG A 303 -4.66 6.86 13.20
N ILE A 304 -4.72 5.64 12.67
CA ILE A 304 -5.95 5.02 12.18
C ILE A 304 -6.11 3.64 12.80
N THR A 305 -7.28 3.34 13.36
CA THR A 305 -7.62 2.00 13.85
C THR A 305 -8.31 1.15 12.79
N LEU A 306 -8.40 -0.16 12.99
CA LEU A 306 -9.07 -1.08 12.05
C LEU A 306 -10.54 -0.68 11.74
N PRO A 307 -11.38 -0.23 12.69
CA PRO A 307 -12.71 0.27 12.34
C PRO A 307 -12.69 1.59 11.57
N GLN A 308 -11.78 2.51 11.89
CA GLN A 308 -11.65 3.78 11.19
C GLN A 308 -11.17 3.59 9.74
N SER A 309 -10.30 2.60 9.48
CA SER A 309 -9.81 2.34 8.14
C SER A 309 -10.91 1.89 7.16
N LEU A 310 -11.99 1.29 7.65
CA LEU A 310 -13.18 0.99 6.84
C LEU A 310 -13.90 2.26 6.38
N GLN A 311 -13.85 3.34 7.17
CA GLN A 311 -14.46 4.63 6.82
C GLN A 311 -13.65 5.34 5.71
N CYS A 312 -12.36 5.02 5.58
CA CYS A 312 -11.51 5.57 4.55
C CYS A 312 -11.90 5.12 3.13
N VAL A 313 -12.52 3.95 2.97
CA VAL A 313 -12.82 3.34 1.65
C VAL A 313 -13.64 4.26 0.74
N GLY A 314 -14.56 5.04 1.32
CA GLY A 314 -15.40 5.97 0.57
C GLY A 314 -14.67 7.23 0.09
N ARG A 315 -13.49 7.52 0.63
CA ARG A 315 -12.69 8.71 0.30
C ARG A 315 -12.01 8.45 -1.05
N ALA A 316 -12.39 9.22 -2.07
CA ALA A 316 -12.06 8.91 -3.46
C ALA A 316 -11.49 10.08 -4.25
N LEU A 317 -11.68 11.32 -3.79
CA LEU A 317 -11.25 12.52 -4.48
C LEU A 317 -10.49 13.42 -3.51
N TRP A 318 -9.47 14.10 -4.01
CA TRP A 318 -8.78 15.14 -3.26
C TRP A 318 -9.48 16.48 -3.46
N ASP A 319 -10.03 17.05 -2.38
CA ASP A 319 -10.54 18.42 -2.36
C ASP A 319 -9.39 19.37 -2.05
N GLU A 320 -8.93 20.10 -3.06
CA GLU A 320 -7.83 21.06 -2.95
C GLU A 320 -8.17 22.24 -2.04
N THR A 321 -9.46 22.64 -1.96
CA THR A 321 -9.92 23.76 -1.14
C THR A 321 -9.96 23.36 0.33
N GLY A 322 -10.61 22.22 0.64
CA GLY A 322 -10.70 21.68 1.99
C GLY A 322 -9.43 20.97 2.47
N ARG A 323 -8.44 20.75 1.58
CA ARG A 323 -7.20 19.99 1.81
C ARG A 323 -7.44 18.63 2.48
N ARG A 324 -8.44 17.90 1.99
CA ARG A 324 -8.83 16.59 2.52
C ARG A 324 -9.33 15.67 1.42
N LEU A 325 -9.30 14.36 1.68
CA LEU A 325 -9.99 13.42 0.82
C LEU A 325 -11.49 13.41 1.11
N ILE A 326 -12.31 13.47 0.07
CA ILE A 326 -13.77 13.43 0.15
C ILE A 326 -14.34 12.25 -0.63
N SER A 327 -15.57 11.88 -0.28
CA SER A 327 -16.38 10.89 -0.99
C SER A 327 -17.15 11.50 -2.15
N PHE A 328 -17.60 10.65 -3.08
CA PHE A 328 -18.50 11.08 -4.15
C PHE A 328 -19.82 11.67 -3.61
N ARG A 329 -20.31 11.18 -2.46
CA ARG A 329 -21.51 11.70 -1.81
C ARG A 329 -21.29 13.12 -1.28
N GLU A 330 -20.14 13.39 -0.66
CA GLU A 330 -19.80 14.74 -0.21
C GLU A 330 -19.67 15.71 -1.38
N LEU A 331 -19.07 15.29 -2.49
CA LEU A 331 -19.03 16.09 -3.72
C LEU A 331 -20.44 16.39 -4.25
N GLU A 332 -21.32 15.39 -4.31
CA GLU A 332 -22.71 15.57 -4.76
C GLU A 332 -23.46 16.57 -3.86
N ILE A 333 -23.27 16.52 -2.54
CA ILE A 333 -23.84 17.49 -1.61
C ILE A 333 -23.28 18.89 -1.84
N ALA A 334 -21.96 19.03 -2.02
CA ALA A 334 -21.31 20.31 -2.26
C ALA A 334 -21.84 21.00 -3.53
N LEU A 335 -21.94 20.24 -4.63
CA LEU A 335 -22.48 20.73 -5.91
C LEU A 335 -23.96 21.13 -5.82
N LEU A 336 -24.76 20.42 -5.02
CA LEU A 336 -26.17 20.79 -4.79
C LEU A 336 -26.29 22.10 -4.00
N LEU A 337 -25.44 22.31 -3.00
CA LEU A 337 -25.42 23.54 -2.21
C LEU A 337 -24.96 24.75 -3.04
N GLU A 338 -23.94 24.58 -3.88
CA GLU A 338 -23.48 25.62 -4.81
C GLU A 338 -24.54 25.93 -5.88
N GLY A 339 -25.19 24.91 -6.43
CA GLY A 339 -26.27 25.06 -7.40
C GLY A 339 -27.54 25.71 -6.82
N GLY A 340 -27.83 25.47 -5.53
CA GLY A 340 -28.95 26.08 -4.81
C GLY A 340 -28.75 27.55 -4.47
N ASN A 341 -27.52 27.97 -4.17
CA ASN A 341 -27.18 29.38 -3.89
C ASN A 341 -27.22 30.29 -5.13
N ASN A 342 -27.11 29.72 -6.34
CA ASN A 342 -27.29 30.48 -7.59
C ASN A 342 -28.77 30.65 -8.01
N GLN A 343 -29.74 30.21 -7.18
CA GLN A 343 -31.18 30.32 -7.47
C GLN A 343 -31.97 31.23 -6.50
N THR A 344 -31.35 32.21 -5.85
CA THR A 344 -32.09 33.35 -5.28
C THR A 344 -32.17 34.50 -6.28
N PRO A 345 -33.29 34.67 -7.02
CA PRO A 345 -33.54 35.93 -7.70
C PRO A 345 -33.86 36.97 -6.62
N GLY A 346 -32.92 37.87 -6.37
CA GLY A 346 -33.19 39.09 -5.62
C GLY A 346 -34.30 39.86 -6.32
N PHE A 347 -35.43 39.98 -5.63
CA PHE A 347 -36.56 40.83 -5.99
C PHE A 347 -36.07 42.25 -6.34
N THR A 348 -36.00 42.56 -7.63
CA THR A 348 -36.11 43.93 -8.10
C THR A 348 -37.58 44.34 -7.98
N SER A 349 -37.93 45.04 -6.92
CA SER A 349 -39.13 45.90 -6.94
C SER A 349 -38.66 47.34 -7.12
N ASN A 350 -38.54 47.72 -8.40
CA ASN A 350 -38.67 49.10 -8.82
C ASN A 350 -40.13 49.49 -8.59
N PHE A 351 -40.39 50.33 -7.59
CA PHE A 351 -41.46 51.32 -7.68
C PHE A 351 -40.79 52.67 -7.82
N GLY A 352 -40.86 53.22 -9.04
CA GLY A 352 -40.65 54.64 -9.27
C GLY A 352 -41.97 55.39 -9.26
N ILE A 353 -41.80 56.73 -9.25
CA ILE A 353 -42.67 57.80 -9.78
C ILE A 353 -43.29 58.74 -8.73
N ASP A 354 -42.85 60.01 -8.86
CA ASP A 354 -43.43 61.33 -8.53
C ASP A 354 -43.99 61.57 -7.11
N ARG A 355 -43.52 62.56 -6.34
CA ARG A 355 -43.37 64.00 -6.63
C ARG A 355 -42.39 64.68 -5.68
#